data_AF-A0ABC8UMF1-F1
#
_entry.id   AF-A0ABC8UMF1-F1
#
_cell.length_a   1.000
_cell.length_b   1.000
_cell.length_c   1.000
_cell.angle_alpha   90.00
_cell.angle_beta   90.00
_cell.angle_gamma   90.00
#
_symmetry.space_group_name_H-M   'P 1'
#
loop_
_entity.id
_entity.type
_entity.pdbx_description
1 polymer ?
#
loop_
_entity_poly.entity_id
_entity_poly.type
_entity_poly.pdbx_seq_one_letter_code
_entity_poly.pdbx_strand_id
1 'polypeptide(L)' 'MTSFLTYCCSSKRSAITRVSDDYYPGNPTTQTVHVAAVAYNSIFFGEVVVPDWDMFYSLHNSAEFHAVARAVGGCGVYVR' A
#
# COMPACT_ATOMS: atom_id res chain seq x y z
N MET A 1 -12.07 -13.36 -2.02
CA MET A 1 -12.87 -13.30 -3.27
C MET A 1 -13.93 -12.17 -3.25
N THR A 2 -13.88 -11.27 -2.26
CA THR A 2 -14.75 -10.08 -2.15
C THR A 2 -14.04 -8.78 -2.51
N SER A 3 -12.70 -8.77 -2.61
CA SER A 3 -11.90 -7.55 -2.81
C SER A 3 -11.72 -7.12 -4.28
N PHE A 4 -12.00 -8.01 -5.24
CA PHE A 4 -11.76 -7.73 -6.67
C PHE A 4 -12.88 -6.93 -7.35
N LEU A 5 -14.11 -6.98 -6.82
CA LEU A 5 -15.28 -6.28 -7.38
C LEU A 5 -15.34 -4.79 -7.01
N THR A 6 -14.75 -4.38 -5.89
CA THR A 6 -14.80 -2.98 -5.43
C THR A 6 -13.82 -2.07 -6.18
N TYR A 7 -12.76 -2.63 -6.77
CA TYR A 7 -11.75 -1.89 -7.54
C TYR A 7 -12.31 -1.23 -8.81
N CYS A 8 -13.28 -1.85 -9.48
CA CYS A 8 -13.84 -1.34 -10.74
C CYS A 8 -14.82 -0.18 -10.56
N CYS A 9 -15.44 -0.04 -9.38
CA CYS A 9 -16.51 0.94 -9.15
C CYS A 9 -16.03 2.38 -8.89
N SER A 10 -14.73 2.62 -8.64
CA SER A 10 -14.19 3.98 -8.38
C SER A 10 -13.30 4.56 -9.48
N SER A 11 -13.03 3.81 -10.57
CA SER A 11 -12.16 4.28 -11.67
C SER A 11 -12.70 5.53 -12.38
N LYS A 12 -14.01 5.81 -12.27
CA LYS A 12 -14.64 7.01 -12.83
C LYS A 12 -14.43 8.28 -12.00
N ARG A 13 -13.91 8.20 -10.77
CA ARG A 13 -13.75 9.36 -9.86
C ARG A 13 -12.31 9.59 -9.40
N SER A 14 -11.51 8.54 -9.25
CA SER A 14 -10.14 8.66 -8.76
C SER A 14 -9.23 7.63 -9.39
N ALA A 15 -8.01 8.05 -9.75
CA ALA A 15 -6.97 7.16 -10.24
C ALA A 15 -6.22 6.45 -9.10
N ILE A 16 -6.49 6.79 -7.83
CA ILE A 16 -5.81 6.24 -6.66
C ILE A 16 -6.59 5.03 -6.13
N THR A 17 -5.91 3.90 -5.91
CA THR A 17 -6.53 2.71 -5.31
C THR A 17 -5.63 2.00 -4.31
N ARG A 18 -6.22 1.55 -3.19
CA ARG A 18 -5.57 0.80 -2.10
C ARG A 18 -5.17 -0.60 -2.52
N VAL A 19 -3.88 -0.87 -2.66
CA VAL A 19 -3.35 -2.13 -3.22
C VAL A 19 -3.07 -3.22 -2.19
N SER A 20 -3.48 -3.04 -0.95
CA SER A 20 -3.35 -4.04 0.11
C SER A 20 -4.44 -3.92 1.15
N ASP A 21 -4.52 -4.95 2.00
CA ASP A 21 -5.21 -4.90 3.28
C ASP A 21 -4.61 -3.82 4.20
N ASP A 22 -5.32 -3.53 5.28
CA ASP A 22 -4.92 -2.53 6.27
C ASP A 22 -3.62 -2.92 6.98
N TYR A 23 -2.77 -1.93 7.20
CA TYR A 23 -1.53 -2.10 7.93
C TYR A 23 -1.80 -2.30 9.44
N TYR A 24 -1.25 -3.38 10.00
CA TYR A 24 -1.37 -3.73 11.42
C TYR A 24 -0.05 -3.46 12.18
N PRO A 25 0.12 -2.29 12.82
CA PRO A 25 1.37 -1.92 13.51
C PRO A 25 1.67 -2.77 14.74
N GLY A 26 0.66 -3.36 15.39
CA GLY A 26 0.84 -4.13 16.63
C GLY A 26 1.55 -5.48 16.44
N ASN A 27 1.71 -5.96 15.20
CA ASN A 27 2.36 -7.23 14.91
C ASN A 27 3.63 -7.01 14.06
N PRO A 28 4.83 -7.38 14.55
CA PRO A 28 6.07 -7.19 13.79
C PRO A 28 6.22 -8.17 12.61
N THR A 29 5.49 -9.30 12.58
CA THR A 29 5.63 -10.28 11.49
C THR A 29 4.86 -9.89 10.22
N THR A 30 3.89 -8.97 10.32
CA THR A 30 3.06 -8.52 9.20
C THR A 30 3.73 -7.45 8.35
N GLN A 31 4.81 -6.84 8.85
CA GLN A 31 5.50 -5.70 8.26
C GLN A 31 6.06 -6.01 6.86
N THR A 32 6.80 -7.11 6.76
CA THR A 32 7.42 -7.58 5.50
C THR A 32 6.39 -8.13 4.54
N VAL A 33 5.38 -8.83 5.04
CA VAL A 33 4.27 -9.39 4.24
C VAL A 33 3.46 -8.27 3.60
N HIS A 34 3.19 -7.18 4.36
CA HIS A 34 2.51 -6.00 3.86
C HIS A 34 3.28 -5.35 2.71
N VAL A 35 4.56 -5.04 2.91
CA VAL A 35 5.39 -4.42 1.86
C VAL A 35 5.50 -5.31 0.62
N ALA A 36 5.65 -6.62 0.79
CA ALA A 36 5.69 -7.56 -0.33
C ALA A 36 4.36 -7.57 -1.11
N ALA A 37 3.23 -7.71 -0.42
CA ALA A 37 1.91 -7.73 -1.05
C ALA A 37 1.63 -6.44 -1.83
N VAL A 38 1.92 -5.30 -1.20
CA VAL A 38 1.78 -3.98 -1.80
C VAL A 38 2.68 -3.83 -3.04
N ALA A 39 3.94 -4.28 -2.99
CA ALA A 39 4.88 -4.19 -4.11
C ALA A 39 4.41 -5.03 -5.30
N TYR A 40 4.01 -6.29 -5.07
CA TYR A 40 3.50 -7.16 -6.14
C TYR A 40 2.23 -6.60 -6.79
N ASN A 41 1.30 -6.11 -5.98
CA ASN A 41 0.07 -5.52 -6.48
C ASN A 41 0.34 -4.20 -7.23
N SER A 42 1.32 -3.41 -6.79
CA SER A 42 1.73 -2.18 -7.48
C SER A 42 2.34 -2.45 -8.85
N ILE A 43 3.09 -3.53 -9.02
CA ILE A 43 3.61 -3.93 -10.35
C ILE A 43 2.46 -4.29 -11.28
N PHE A 44 1.44 -4.99 -10.78
CA PHE A 44 0.30 -5.41 -11.60
C PHE A 44 -0.64 -4.24 -11.95
N PHE A 45 -0.89 -3.35 -10.98
CA PHE A 45 -1.87 -2.28 -11.12
C PHE A 45 -1.26 -0.93 -11.55
N GLY A 46 0.05 -0.76 -11.48
CA GLY A 46 0.74 0.53 -11.67
C GLY A 46 0.57 1.17 -13.04
N GLU A 47 0.23 0.39 -14.07
CA GLU A 47 -0.03 0.90 -15.42
C GLU A 47 -1.43 1.52 -15.58
N VAL A 48 -2.35 1.22 -14.66
CA VAL A 48 -3.78 1.59 -14.79
C VAL A 48 -4.22 2.54 -13.66
N VAL A 49 -3.64 2.38 -12.47
CA VAL A 49 -3.99 3.17 -11.29
C VAL A 49 -2.73 3.56 -10.52
N VAL A 50 -2.83 4.62 -9.74
CA VAL A 50 -1.82 5.02 -8.76
C VAL A 50 -2.00 4.14 -7.52
N PRO A 51 -1.05 3.23 -7.21
CA PRO A 51 -1.18 2.32 -6.08
C PRO A 51 -0.95 3.05 -4.75
N ASP A 52 -1.92 2.94 -3.85
CA ASP A 52 -1.82 3.45 -2.48
C ASP A 52 -1.40 2.33 -1.51
N TRP A 53 -0.28 2.58 -0.83
CA TRP A 53 0.44 1.65 0.06
C TRP A 53 -0.04 1.71 1.52
N ASP A 54 -1.18 2.35 1.76
CA ASP A 54 -1.76 2.64 3.08
C ASP A 54 -0.97 3.70 3.87
N MET A 55 -1.48 4.12 5.02
CA MET A 55 -0.86 5.14 5.88
C MET A 55 0.54 4.72 6.35
N PHE A 56 1.46 5.68 6.31
CA PHE A 56 2.81 5.57 6.85
C PHE A 56 2.82 5.91 8.34
N TYR A 57 3.28 4.95 9.15
CA TYR A 57 3.49 5.13 10.58
C TYR A 57 4.93 5.55 10.83
N SER A 58 5.13 6.84 11.09
CA SER A 58 6.45 7.44 11.29
C SER A 58 7.08 7.03 12.64
N LEU A 59 6.25 6.89 13.69
CA LEU A 59 6.69 6.56 15.04
C LEU A 59 6.55 5.05 15.30
N HIS A 60 7.31 4.24 14.57
CA HIS A 60 7.32 2.78 14.72
C HIS A 60 8.72 2.21 14.49
N ASN A 61 9.05 1.08 15.11
CA ASN A 61 10.37 0.44 14.97
C ASN A 61 10.67 0.03 13.52
N SER A 62 9.63 -0.28 12.73
CA SER A 62 9.75 -0.62 11.31
C SER A 62 9.62 0.59 10.38
N ALA A 63 9.60 1.82 10.91
CA ALA A 63 9.36 3.03 10.10
C ALA A 63 10.43 3.23 9.02
N GLU A 64 11.72 3.00 9.33
CA GLU A 64 12.81 3.12 8.35
C GLU A 64 12.64 2.13 7.19
N PHE A 65 12.31 0.88 7.49
CA PHE A 65 12.07 -0.15 6.49
C PHE A 65 10.93 0.24 5.54
N HIS A 66 9.80 0.70 6.10
CA HIS A 66 8.67 1.16 5.28
C HIS A 66 8.99 2.46 4.52
N ALA A 67 9.78 3.38 5.09
CA ALA A 67 10.17 4.62 4.43
C ALA A 67 11.03 4.35 3.19
N VAL A 68 12.04 3.47 3.32
CA VAL A 68 12.88 3.06 2.19
C VAL A 68 12.06 2.36 1.12
N ALA A 69 11.18 1.43 1.50
CA ALA A 69 10.34 0.72 0.55
C ALA A 69 9.43 1.67 -0.27
N ARG A 70 8.86 2.68 0.39
CA ARG A 70 8.04 3.71 -0.28
C ARG A 70 8.86 4.63 -1.18
N ALA A 71 10.06 5.02 -0.74
CA ALA A 71 10.98 5.83 -1.55
C ALA A 71 11.39 5.11 -2.85
N VAL A 72 11.63 3.80 -2.77
CA VAL A 72 11.93 2.95 -3.95
C VAL A 72 10.68 2.71 -4.79
N GLY A 73 9.52 2.47 -4.16
CA GLY A 73 8.27 2.17 -4.83
C GLY A 73 7.55 3.36 -5.46
N GLY A 74 7.99 4.59 -5.20
CA GLY A 74 7.42 5.82 -5.79
C GLY A 74 5.96 6.07 -5.41
N CYS A 75 5.49 5.52 -4.28
CA CYS A 75 4.10 5.55 -3.88
C CYS A 75 3.77 6.74 -2.96
N GLY A 76 2.47 7.00 -2.76
CA GLY A 76 2.00 8.05 -1.85
C GLY A 76 2.46 7.82 -0.40
N VAL A 77 2.88 8.91 0.25
CA VAL A 77 3.22 8.91 1.68
C VAL A 77 2.16 9.71 2.43
N TYR A 78 1.29 9.01 3.13
CA TYR A 78 0.27 9.60 3.99
C TYR A 78 0.70 9.43 5.44
N VAL A 79 1.08 10.52 6.10
CA VAL A 79 1.64 10.45 7.44
C VAL A 79 0.53 10.38 8.47
N ARG A 80 0.70 9.48 9.44
CA ARG A 80 -0.04 9.44 10.70
C ARG A 80 0.90 9.69 11.88
#